data_AF-A0A2S6HMT9-F1
#
_entry.id   AF-A0A2S6HMT9-F1
#
_cell.length_a   1.000
_cell.length_b   1.000
_cell.length_c   1.000
_cell.angle_alpha   90.00
_cell.angle_beta   90.00
_cell.angle_gamma   90.00
#
_symmetry.space_group_name_H-M   'P 1'
#
loop_
_entity.id
_entity.type
_entity.pdbx_description
1 polymer ?
#
loop_
_entity_poly.entity_id
_entity_poly.type
_entity_poly.pdbx_seq_one_letter_code
_entity_poly.pdbx_strand_id
1 'polypeptide(L)'
;MKYSQEELLPVVAKLAARYTSNESTSISYDKARQLMGAVIYCIEEYENAAAGLRNLVTAHSTISADTAYRQGYEILIEKVKKIQQEYNLMMKEFQYYGNRCCYDTFQKGMPEFFLYYDARFYPMNHILTLDYPVLVSLEPRCGADLMEVYVRSACLEQSFLQKLPADYILHVLSSYSGDYEELIINLASIVLRNVLGCRIAGKSIDLNGYSPIEMERLKLFISGKTREELEEQLKRYIDELMDFAYEGNEELGNYLKEDMRNFSFELQHGLNYNCFQAMLAVGNN
;
A
#
# COMPACT_ATOMS: atom_id res chain seq x y z
N MET A 1 7.36 8.82 23.02
CA MET A 1 7.92 10.17 23.07
C MET A 1 8.71 10.40 24.36
N LYS A 2 10.02 10.67 24.26
CA LYS A 2 10.94 10.84 25.42
C LYS A 2 11.06 12.27 25.96
N TYR A 3 10.46 13.26 25.30
CA TYR A 3 10.54 14.68 25.66
C TYR A 3 9.23 15.18 26.26
N SER A 4 9.33 16.03 27.26
CA SER A 4 8.19 16.73 27.87
C SER A 4 7.68 17.87 26.99
N GLN A 5 6.45 18.34 27.21
CA GLN A 5 5.91 19.49 26.47
C GLN A 5 6.77 20.75 26.63
N GLU A 6 7.33 20.99 27.82
CA GLU A 6 8.20 22.13 28.11
C GLU A 6 9.48 22.12 27.27
N GLU A 7 10.00 20.93 26.93
CA GLU A 7 11.16 20.78 26.06
C GLU A 7 10.83 20.98 24.57
N LEU A 8 9.60 20.67 24.16
CA LEU A 8 9.15 20.82 22.77
C LEU A 8 8.77 22.27 22.44
N LEU A 9 8.21 23.02 23.39
CA LEU A 9 7.73 24.40 23.18
C LEU A 9 8.79 25.34 22.57
N PRO A 10 10.05 25.35 23.03
CA PRO A 10 11.10 26.15 22.41
C PRO A 10 11.36 25.80 20.93
N VAL A 11 11.23 24.52 20.56
CA VAL A 11 11.40 24.06 19.17
C VAL A 11 10.23 24.55 18.32
N VAL A 12 9.00 24.42 18.83
CA VAL A 12 7.79 24.92 18.17
C VAL A 12 7.85 26.45 17.99
N ALA A 13 8.32 27.19 19.00
CA ALA A 13 8.48 28.64 18.90
C ALA A 13 9.48 29.04 17.79
N LYS A 14 10.61 28.33 17.68
CA LYS A 14 11.57 28.54 16.56
C LYS A 14 10.92 28.22 15.21
N LEU A 15 10.11 27.18 15.13
CA LEU A 15 9.42 26.79 13.90
C LEU A 15 8.34 27.80 13.51
N ALA A 16 7.60 28.33 14.48
CA ALA A 16 6.60 29.39 14.29
C ALA A 16 7.23 30.68 13.79
N ALA A 17 8.35 31.10 14.40
CA ALA A 17 9.10 32.27 13.96
C ALA A 17 9.59 32.14 12.50
N ARG A 18 10.00 30.93 12.09
CA ARG A 18 10.34 30.63 10.69
C ARG A 18 9.11 30.66 9.78
N TYR A 19 7.99 30.13 10.23
CA TYR A 19 6.74 30.09 9.46
C TYR A 19 6.20 31.50 9.17
N THR A 20 6.28 32.42 10.14
CA THR A 20 5.85 33.81 9.98
C THR A 20 6.91 34.72 9.36
N SER A 21 8.06 34.17 8.92
CA SER A 21 9.21 34.95 8.47
C SER A 21 9.68 36.02 9.48
N ASN A 22 9.43 35.81 10.77
CA ASN A 22 9.57 36.78 11.86
C ASN A 22 8.73 38.06 11.74
N GLU A 23 7.74 38.10 10.85
CA GLU A 23 6.89 39.28 10.61
C GLU A 23 5.70 39.34 11.57
N SER A 24 5.32 38.21 12.18
CA SER A 24 4.26 38.12 13.19
C SER A 24 4.74 37.43 14.45
N THR A 25 4.35 37.98 15.59
CA THR A 25 4.58 37.43 16.93
C THR A 25 3.47 36.45 17.38
N SER A 26 2.44 36.25 16.57
CA SER A 26 1.31 35.36 16.88
C SER A 26 0.94 34.45 15.70
N ILE A 27 0.46 33.25 16.04
CA ILE A 27 -0.08 32.25 15.12
C ILE A 27 -1.41 31.75 15.66
N SER A 28 -2.29 31.24 14.79
CA SER A 28 -3.54 30.62 15.23
C SER A 28 -3.26 29.35 16.05
N TYR A 29 -4.22 28.98 16.89
CA TYR A 29 -4.14 27.75 17.68
C TYR A 29 -3.97 26.50 16.79
N ASP A 30 -4.68 26.43 15.65
CA ASP A 30 -4.55 25.32 14.71
C ASP A 30 -3.14 25.25 14.11
N LYS A 31 -2.53 26.40 13.80
CA LYS A 31 -1.13 26.44 13.33
C LYS A 31 -0.17 26.01 14.43
N ALA A 32 -0.37 26.43 15.67
CA ALA A 32 0.46 25.98 16.79
C ALA A 32 0.38 24.45 16.98
N ARG A 33 -0.83 23.87 16.88
CA ARG A 33 -1.04 22.42 16.93
C ARG A 33 -0.36 21.70 15.78
N GLN A 34 -0.48 22.23 14.55
CA GLN A 34 0.19 21.68 13.38
C GLN A 34 1.71 21.66 13.54
N LEU A 35 2.31 22.78 13.98
CA LEU A 35 3.75 22.89 14.19
C LEU A 35 4.24 21.99 15.33
N MET A 36 3.46 21.84 16.40
CA MET A 36 3.73 20.86 17.45
C MET A 36 3.77 19.44 16.87
N GLY A 37 2.76 19.07 16.07
CA GLY A 37 2.76 17.77 15.39
C GLY A 37 3.94 17.59 14.44
N ALA A 38 4.37 18.64 13.75
CA ALA A 38 5.57 18.60 12.91
C ALA A 38 6.85 18.31 13.71
N VAL A 39 6.99 18.92 14.88
CA VAL A 39 8.11 18.68 15.79
C VAL A 39 8.10 17.24 16.30
N ILE A 40 6.94 16.76 16.75
CA ILE A 40 6.77 15.39 17.26
C ILE A 40 7.11 14.38 16.17
N TYR A 41 6.53 14.53 14.97
CA TYR A 41 6.75 13.64 13.84
C TYR A 41 8.24 13.51 13.49
N CYS A 42 8.96 14.63 13.38
CA CYS A 42 10.40 14.59 13.10
C CYS A 42 11.18 13.94 14.25
N ILE A 43 10.84 14.22 15.51
CA ILE A 43 11.51 13.58 16.65
C ILE A 43 11.28 12.07 16.63
N GLU A 44 10.09 11.60 16.26
CA GLU A 44 9.79 10.17 16.12
C GLU A 44 10.62 9.53 15.00
N GLU A 45 10.81 10.20 13.86
CA GLU A 45 11.74 9.74 12.80
C GLU A 45 13.16 9.54 13.33
N TYR A 46 13.65 10.47 14.14
CA TYR A 46 14.94 10.32 14.82
C TYR A 46 14.94 9.16 15.83
N GLU A 47 13.91 9.05 16.67
CA GLU A 47 13.81 7.98 17.68
C GLU A 47 13.78 6.59 17.02
N ASN A 48 13.06 6.44 15.91
CA ASN A 48 12.96 5.20 15.14
C ASN A 48 14.30 4.83 14.49
N ALA A 49 14.97 5.78 13.85
CA ALA A 49 16.30 5.55 13.28
C ALA A 49 17.33 5.18 14.36
N ALA A 50 17.29 5.86 15.52
CA ALA A 50 18.17 5.60 16.64
C ALA A 50 17.87 4.25 17.34
N ALA A 51 16.62 3.81 17.39
CA ALA A 51 16.25 2.50 17.94
C ALA A 51 16.83 1.35 17.11
N GLY A 52 16.82 1.47 15.77
CA GLY A 52 17.48 0.52 14.88
C GLY A 52 18.99 0.38 15.15
N LEU A 53 19.65 1.49 15.50
CA LEU A 53 21.08 1.54 15.85
C LEU A 53 21.36 1.09 17.30
N ARG A 54 20.46 1.36 18.26
CA ARG A 54 20.61 0.98 19.67
C ARG A 54 20.53 -0.52 19.92
N ASN A 55 19.86 -1.27 19.03
CA ASN A 55 19.94 -2.74 19.04
C ASN A 55 21.37 -3.25 18.75
N LEU A 56 22.30 -2.37 18.34
CA LEU A 56 23.70 -2.71 18.02
C LEU A 56 24.73 -2.11 19.00
N VAL A 57 24.41 -1.05 19.77
CA VAL A 57 25.35 -0.43 20.73
C VAL A 57 24.60 0.15 21.95
N THR A 58 25.05 -0.22 23.16
CA THR A 58 24.53 0.27 24.44
C THR A 58 25.10 1.64 24.83
N ALA A 59 24.24 2.39 25.53
CA ALA A 59 24.40 3.74 26.10
C ALA A 59 24.16 4.90 25.11
N HIS A 60 23.40 5.91 25.57
CA HIS A 60 23.80 7.32 25.55
C HIS A 60 22.71 8.21 26.14
N SER A 61 23.20 9.25 26.82
CA SER A 61 22.52 10.46 27.27
C SER A 61 21.54 11.02 26.23
N THR A 62 20.35 11.40 26.69
CA THR A 62 19.30 12.01 25.86
C THR A 62 19.83 13.31 25.24
N ILE A 63 19.85 13.41 23.91
CA ILE A 63 20.15 14.67 23.21
C ILE A 63 19.02 15.67 23.44
N SER A 64 19.23 16.96 23.14
CA SER A 64 18.17 17.96 23.27
C SER A 64 17.04 17.76 22.25
N ALA A 65 15.81 18.19 22.59
CA ALA A 65 14.66 18.15 21.69
C ALA A 65 14.92 18.91 20.37
N ASP A 66 15.65 20.03 20.41
CA ASP A 66 16.05 20.79 19.22
C ASP A 66 16.99 20.00 18.30
N THR A 67 17.96 19.28 18.89
CA THR A 67 18.86 18.41 18.13
C THR A 67 18.10 17.23 17.54
N ALA A 68 17.23 16.58 18.32
CA ALA A 68 16.41 15.47 17.87
C ALA A 68 15.48 15.88 16.72
N TYR A 69 14.83 17.04 16.83
CA TYR A 69 14.01 17.59 15.75
C TYR A 69 14.82 17.82 14.47
N ARG A 70 15.99 18.45 14.56
CA ARG A 70 16.83 18.74 13.38
C ARG A 70 17.31 17.47 12.67
N GLN A 71 17.80 16.50 13.43
CA GLN A 71 18.23 15.21 12.88
C GLN A 71 17.06 14.43 12.30
N GLY A 72 15.92 14.45 12.99
CA GLY A 72 14.67 13.87 12.53
C GLY A 72 14.15 14.45 11.22
N TYR A 73 14.22 15.78 11.08
CA TYR A 73 13.87 16.47 9.84
C TYR A 73 14.79 16.07 8.69
N GLU A 74 16.10 15.93 8.92
CA GLU A 74 17.06 15.46 7.91
C GLU A 74 16.75 14.01 7.48
N ILE A 75 16.46 13.12 8.45
CA ILE A 75 16.03 11.74 8.19
C ILE A 75 14.77 11.71 7.33
N LEU A 76 13.77 12.54 7.67
CA LEU A 76 12.53 12.63 6.92
C LEU A 76 12.76 13.08 5.46
N ILE A 77 13.63 14.06 5.23
CA ILE A 77 13.98 14.50 3.87
C ILE A 77 14.62 13.37 3.07
N GLU A 78 15.53 12.60 3.68
CA GLU A 78 16.12 11.43 3.02
C GLU A 78 15.11 10.31 2.78
N LYS A 79 14.17 10.07 3.71
CA LYS A 79 13.05 9.14 3.53
C LYS A 79 12.21 9.53 2.30
N VAL A 80 11.76 10.78 2.20
CA VAL A 80 10.97 11.26 1.04
C VAL A 80 11.73 11.08 -0.27
N LYS A 81 13.03 11.37 -0.29
CA LYS A 81 13.87 11.13 -1.48
C LYS A 81 13.92 9.65 -1.88
N LYS A 82 14.03 8.74 -0.92
CA LYS A 82 14.02 7.29 -1.20
C LYS A 82 12.67 6.84 -1.76
N ILE A 83 11.56 7.29 -1.16
CA ILE A 83 10.21 7.02 -1.68
C ILE A 83 10.08 7.51 -3.12
N GLN A 84 10.58 8.73 -3.41
CA GLN A 84 10.58 9.28 -4.76
C GLN A 84 11.43 8.46 -5.74
N GLN A 85 12.58 7.96 -5.32
CA GLN A 85 13.43 7.11 -6.13
C GLN A 85 12.75 5.78 -6.47
N GLU A 86 12.12 5.12 -5.49
CA GLU A 86 11.36 3.89 -5.71
C GLU A 86 10.17 4.12 -6.65
N TYR A 87 9.42 5.20 -6.43
CA TYR A 87 8.35 5.62 -7.34
C TYR A 87 8.86 5.81 -8.77
N ASN A 88 9.93 6.59 -8.96
CA ASN A 88 10.49 6.86 -10.28
C ASN A 88 11.00 5.59 -10.99
N LEU A 89 11.49 4.60 -10.23
CA LEU A 89 11.90 3.31 -10.78
C LEU A 89 10.69 2.50 -11.26
N MET A 90 9.65 2.38 -10.43
CA MET A 90 8.38 1.73 -10.80
C MET A 90 7.76 2.38 -12.04
N MET A 91 7.74 3.72 -12.11
CA MET A 91 7.10 4.46 -13.20
C MET A 91 7.70 4.21 -14.59
N LYS A 92 8.93 3.66 -14.69
CA LYS A 92 9.55 3.36 -16.00
C LYS A 92 8.77 2.32 -16.80
N GLU A 93 8.23 1.32 -16.12
CA GLU A 93 7.51 0.19 -16.73
C GLU A 93 6.05 0.14 -16.27
N PHE A 94 5.56 1.21 -15.64
CA PHE A 94 4.25 1.26 -15.00
C PHE A 94 3.11 1.03 -16.00
N GLN A 95 2.19 0.15 -15.64
CA GLN A 95 0.98 -0.15 -16.40
C GLN A 95 -0.25 0.08 -15.53
N TYR A 96 -1.16 0.91 -16.02
CA TYR A 96 -2.45 1.19 -15.37
C TYR A 96 -3.59 0.31 -15.87
N TYR A 97 -3.33 -0.52 -16.89
CA TYR A 97 -4.27 -1.48 -17.48
C TYR A 97 -5.66 -0.91 -17.77
N GLY A 98 -5.75 0.33 -18.26
CA GLY A 98 -7.04 0.97 -18.56
C GLY A 98 -7.75 1.61 -17.36
N ASN A 99 -7.38 1.28 -16.12
CA ASN A 99 -8.06 1.83 -14.94
C ASN A 99 -7.67 3.29 -14.67
N ARG A 100 -8.68 4.16 -14.70
CA ARG A 100 -8.53 5.60 -14.53
C ARG A 100 -8.09 5.99 -13.13
N CYS A 101 -8.59 5.34 -12.10
CA CYS A 101 -8.23 5.62 -10.71
C CYS A 101 -6.74 5.34 -10.45
N CYS A 102 -6.24 4.21 -10.96
CA CYS A 102 -4.83 3.85 -10.95
C CYS A 102 -3.98 4.91 -11.69
N TYR A 103 -4.38 5.28 -12.89
CA TYR A 103 -3.69 6.31 -13.68
C TYR A 103 -3.67 7.68 -12.98
N ASP A 104 -4.82 8.20 -12.57
CA ASP A 104 -4.92 9.53 -11.95
C ASP A 104 -4.13 9.57 -10.64
N THR A 105 -4.13 8.49 -9.86
CA THR A 105 -3.36 8.44 -8.61
C THR A 105 -1.86 8.44 -8.85
N PHE A 106 -1.34 7.51 -9.67
CA PHE A 106 0.12 7.33 -9.82
C PHE A 106 0.75 8.25 -10.87
N GLN A 107 0.04 8.60 -11.95
CA GLN A 107 0.58 9.45 -13.01
C GLN A 107 0.40 10.94 -12.71
N LYS A 108 -0.66 11.34 -11.98
CA LYS A 108 -0.94 12.76 -11.69
C LYS A 108 -0.77 13.11 -10.22
N GLY A 109 -1.40 12.37 -9.30
CA GLY A 109 -1.37 12.67 -7.87
C GLY A 109 0.01 12.51 -7.24
N MET A 110 0.67 11.37 -7.45
CA MET A 110 1.99 11.09 -6.85
C MET A 110 3.07 12.15 -7.15
N PRO A 111 3.22 12.66 -8.39
CA PRO A 111 4.11 13.79 -8.66
C PRO A 111 3.81 15.04 -7.84
N GLU A 112 2.54 15.37 -7.61
CA GLU A 112 2.14 16.54 -6.80
C GLU A 112 2.55 16.38 -5.34
N PHE A 113 2.46 15.18 -4.78
CA PHE A 113 2.98 14.91 -3.44
C PHE A 113 4.47 15.27 -3.35
N PHE A 114 5.31 14.77 -4.26
CA PHE A 114 6.75 15.05 -4.20
C PHE A 114 7.09 16.53 -4.47
N LEU A 115 6.22 17.26 -5.18
CA LEU A 115 6.42 18.67 -5.46
C LEU A 115 6.01 19.58 -4.29
N TYR A 116 4.90 19.25 -3.61
CA TYR A 116 4.26 20.16 -2.64
C TYR A 116 4.33 19.68 -1.19
N TYR A 117 4.83 18.47 -0.92
CA TYR A 117 4.95 17.95 0.44
C TYR A 117 5.85 18.82 1.33
N ASP A 118 5.26 19.32 2.42
CA ASP A 118 5.94 20.19 3.39
C ASP A 118 6.42 19.40 4.60
N ALA A 119 7.60 18.79 4.46
CA ALA A 119 8.27 18.06 5.53
C ALA A 119 8.59 18.92 6.76
N ARG A 120 8.61 20.25 6.63
CA ARG A 120 9.08 21.16 7.69
C ARG A 120 7.96 21.63 8.59
N PHE A 121 6.88 22.11 7.99
CA PHE A 121 5.78 22.74 8.72
C PHE A 121 4.53 21.86 8.78
N TYR A 122 4.38 20.87 7.90
CA TYR A 122 3.24 19.97 7.93
C TYR A 122 3.56 18.53 7.47
N PRO A 123 4.53 17.83 8.08
CA PRO A 123 4.97 16.51 7.62
C PRO A 123 3.87 15.44 7.74
N MET A 124 2.87 15.61 8.60
CA MET A 124 1.77 14.64 8.71
C MET A 124 0.81 14.68 7.50
N ASN A 125 0.86 15.73 6.67
CA ASN A 125 -0.08 15.91 5.57
C ASN A 125 0.46 15.31 4.26
N HIS A 126 -0.19 14.26 3.77
CA HIS A 126 0.17 13.61 2.49
C HIS A 126 -0.51 14.25 1.27
N ILE A 127 -1.39 15.24 1.43
CA ILE A 127 -1.98 16.09 0.36
C ILE A 127 -2.95 15.36 -0.60
N LEU A 128 -2.77 14.06 -0.82
CA LEU A 128 -3.54 13.24 -1.77
C LEU A 128 -4.75 12.56 -1.13
N THR A 129 -5.77 12.25 -1.94
CA THR A 129 -6.93 11.43 -1.53
C THR A 129 -6.62 9.93 -1.53
N LEU A 130 -5.65 9.50 -2.34
CA LEU A 130 -5.23 8.10 -2.51
C LEU A 130 -6.39 7.19 -2.93
N ASP A 131 -7.11 7.63 -3.98
CA ASP A 131 -8.34 6.97 -4.42
C ASP A 131 -8.12 5.52 -4.85
N TYR A 132 -6.94 5.19 -5.41
CA TYR A 132 -6.62 3.81 -5.76
C TYR A 132 -6.35 2.96 -4.49
N PRO A 133 -7.14 1.90 -4.23
CA PRO A 133 -7.00 1.11 -3.01
C PRO A 133 -5.80 0.14 -3.10
N VAL A 134 -5.13 -0.08 -1.96
CA VAL A 134 -4.07 -1.10 -1.77
C VAL A 134 -4.55 -2.19 -0.82
N LEU A 135 -3.87 -3.34 -0.78
CA LEU A 135 -4.29 -4.50 0.02
C LEU A 135 -4.00 -4.37 1.52
N VAL A 136 -3.08 -3.47 1.89
CA VAL A 136 -2.65 -3.27 3.28
C VAL A 136 -3.37 -2.09 3.94
N SER A 137 -3.53 -2.15 5.26
CA SER A 137 -4.01 -1.00 6.03
C SER A 137 -2.96 0.11 6.06
N LEU A 138 -3.36 1.29 5.59
CA LEU A 138 -2.54 2.51 5.66
C LEU A 138 -2.58 3.13 7.06
N GLU A 139 -3.71 3.04 7.77
CA GLU A 139 -3.85 3.54 9.13
C GLU A 139 -3.00 2.73 10.12
N PRO A 140 -2.47 3.36 11.19
CA PRO A 140 -2.63 4.77 11.58
C PRO A 140 -1.54 5.71 11.00
N ARG A 141 -0.89 5.36 9.88
CA ARG A 141 0.23 6.15 9.33
C ARG A 141 -0.25 7.47 8.74
N CYS A 142 0.65 8.42 8.62
CA CYS A 142 0.41 9.70 7.95
C CYS A 142 1.68 10.18 7.24
N GLY A 143 1.59 11.28 6.49
CA GLY A 143 2.77 11.91 5.89
C GLY A 143 3.60 10.97 5.02
N ALA A 144 4.92 11.10 5.14
CA ALA A 144 5.87 10.25 4.41
C ALA A 144 5.77 8.76 4.78
N ASP A 145 5.43 8.40 6.02
CA ASP A 145 5.30 6.99 6.42
C ASP A 145 4.15 6.29 5.71
N LEU A 146 3.05 7.02 5.53
CA LEU A 146 1.92 6.52 4.75
C LEU A 146 2.35 6.37 3.28
N MET A 147 3.01 7.37 2.72
CA MET A 147 3.43 7.35 1.32
C MET A 147 4.47 6.27 1.02
N GLU A 148 5.34 5.95 1.96
CA GLU A 148 6.29 4.84 1.86
C GLU A 148 5.57 3.51 1.65
N VAL A 149 4.61 3.19 2.53
CA VAL A 149 3.80 1.97 2.41
C VAL A 149 2.97 1.98 1.13
N TYR A 150 2.43 3.12 0.75
CA TYR A 150 1.58 3.24 -0.43
C TYR A 150 2.36 3.01 -1.74
N VAL A 151 3.52 3.66 -1.90
CA VAL A 151 4.41 3.44 -3.06
C VAL A 151 4.94 2.02 -3.06
N ARG A 152 5.32 1.47 -1.90
CA ARG A 152 5.79 0.09 -1.81
C ARG A 152 4.74 -0.91 -2.25
N SER A 153 3.49 -0.71 -1.82
CA SER A 153 2.35 -1.53 -2.23
C SER A 153 2.17 -1.52 -3.75
N ALA A 154 2.21 -0.34 -4.37
CA ALA A 154 2.14 -0.19 -5.82
C ALA A 154 3.30 -0.89 -6.56
N CYS A 155 4.52 -0.80 -6.04
CA CYS A 155 5.68 -1.52 -6.57
C CYS A 155 5.46 -3.05 -6.54
N LEU A 156 4.92 -3.57 -5.44
CA LEU A 156 4.62 -5.01 -5.30
C LEU A 156 3.53 -5.42 -6.31
N GLU A 157 2.47 -4.63 -6.45
CA GLU A 157 1.42 -4.89 -7.44
C GLU A 157 1.93 -4.91 -8.88
N GLN A 158 2.73 -3.91 -9.26
CA GLN A 158 3.33 -3.88 -10.60
C GLN A 158 4.25 -5.08 -10.82
N SER A 159 5.02 -5.48 -9.81
CA SER A 159 5.90 -6.66 -9.89
C SER A 159 5.12 -7.97 -10.09
N PHE A 160 3.94 -8.08 -9.47
CA PHE A 160 3.02 -9.19 -9.66
C PHE A 160 2.40 -9.18 -11.07
N LEU A 161 1.77 -8.07 -11.44
CA LEU A 161 1.05 -7.97 -12.70
C LEU A 161 1.97 -8.13 -13.92
N GLN A 162 3.16 -7.54 -13.91
CA GLN A 162 4.08 -7.57 -15.06
C GLN A 162 4.64 -8.97 -15.40
N LYS A 163 4.53 -9.96 -14.51
CA LYS A 163 4.92 -11.35 -14.79
C LYS A 163 3.83 -12.12 -15.56
N LEU A 164 2.63 -11.55 -15.70
CA LEU A 164 1.52 -12.13 -16.43
C LEU A 164 1.37 -11.47 -17.82
N PRO A 165 0.85 -12.20 -18.83
CA PRO A 165 0.55 -11.60 -20.13
C PRO A 165 -0.47 -10.45 -20.01
N ALA A 166 -0.18 -9.31 -20.66
CA ALA A 166 -1.02 -8.11 -20.55
C ALA A 166 -2.45 -8.33 -21.11
N ASP A 167 -2.59 -9.13 -22.17
CA ASP A 167 -3.86 -9.56 -22.73
C ASP A 167 -4.69 -10.39 -21.74
N TYR A 168 -4.04 -11.26 -20.97
CA TYR A 168 -4.69 -11.99 -19.88
C TYR A 168 -5.19 -11.05 -18.78
N ILE A 169 -4.38 -10.09 -18.34
CA ILE A 169 -4.78 -9.12 -17.30
C ILE A 169 -6.01 -8.32 -17.76
N LEU A 170 -5.96 -7.76 -18.96
CA LEU A 170 -7.07 -6.97 -19.52
C LEU A 170 -8.33 -7.84 -19.69
N HIS A 171 -8.18 -9.10 -20.11
CA HIS A 171 -9.30 -10.03 -20.21
C HIS A 171 -9.93 -10.31 -18.85
N VAL A 172 -9.11 -10.54 -17.81
CA VAL A 172 -9.60 -10.78 -16.44
C VAL A 172 -10.33 -9.56 -15.89
N LEU A 173 -9.76 -8.36 -16.05
CA LEU A 173 -10.34 -7.12 -15.56
C LEU A 173 -11.67 -6.79 -16.27
N SER A 174 -11.72 -6.91 -17.60
CA SER A 174 -12.95 -6.68 -18.39
C SER A 174 -14.04 -7.73 -18.13
N SER A 175 -13.65 -8.96 -17.82
CA SER A 175 -14.60 -10.02 -17.42
C SER A 175 -15.12 -9.84 -16.00
N TYR A 176 -14.34 -9.22 -15.11
CA TYR A 176 -14.78 -8.86 -13.77
C TYR A 176 -15.88 -7.78 -13.82
N SER A 177 -15.69 -6.76 -14.67
CA SER A 177 -16.71 -5.76 -14.97
C SER A 177 -16.45 -5.12 -16.32
N GLY A 178 -17.49 -4.95 -17.15
CA GLY A 178 -17.38 -4.23 -18.43
C GLY A 178 -16.94 -2.76 -18.26
N ASP A 179 -17.20 -2.17 -17.09
CA ASP A 179 -16.84 -0.79 -16.75
C ASP A 179 -15.67 -0.72 -15.75
N TYR A 180 -14.83 -1.76 -15.67
CA TYR A 180 -13.71 -1.83 -14.70
C TYR A 180 -12.76 -0.63 -14.77
N GLU A 181 -12.68 0.05 -15.92
CA GLU A 181 -11.83 1.21 -16.15
C GLU A 181 -12.20 2.39 -15.22
N GLU A 182 -13.47 2.50 -14.83
CA GLU A 182 -13.98 3.58 -13.97
C GLU A 182 -14.19 3.13 -12.51
N LEU A 183 -13.93 1.85 -12.20
CA LEU A 183 -14.10 1.33 -10.84
C LEU A 183 -12.93 1.70 -9.92
N ILE A 184 -13.25 1.97 -8.65
CA ILE A 184 -12.28 2.12 -7.56
C ILE A 184 -12.01 0.74 -6.98
N ILE A 185 -11.07 0.02 -7.59
CA ILE A 185 -10.74 -1.38 -7.30
C ILE A 185 -9.23 -1.58 -7.36
N ASN A 186 -8.75 -2.58 -6.61
CA ASN A 186 -7.37 -3.00 -6.68
C ASN A 186 -7.20 -4.02 -7.83
N LEU A 187 -6.37 -3.69 -8.82
CA LEU A 187 -6.22 -4.54 -10.01
C LEU A 187 -5.51 -5.85 -9.69
N ALA A 188 -4.49 -5.80 -8.82
CA ALA A 188 -3.74 -6.98 -8.41
C ALA A 188 -4.62 -7.99 -7.66
N SER A 189 -5.55 -7.53 -6.82
CA SER A 189 -6.53 -8.40 -6.15
C SER A 189 -7.36 -9.21 -7.15
N ILE A 190 -7.97 -8.54 -8.14
CA ILE A 190 -8.84 -9.22 -9.12
C ILE A 190 -8.05 -10.26 -9.91
N VAL A 191 -6.85 -9.90 -10.37
CA VAL A 191 -5.99 -10.81 -11.13
C VAL A 191 -5.50 -11.97 -10.25
N LEU A 192 -5.08 -11.71 -9.02
CA LEU A 192 -4.66 -12.73 -8.06
C LEU A 192 -5.76 -13.75 -7.81
N ARG A 193 -6.98 -13.28 -7.54
CA ARG A 193 -8.14 -14.15 -7.30
C ARG A 193 -8.39 -15.07 -8.49
N ASN A 194 -8.28 -14.55 -9.71
CA ASN A 194 -8.43 -15.36 -10.92
C ASN A 194 -7.30 -16.39 -11.10
N VAL A 195 -6.04 -16.01 -10.82
CA VAL A 195 -4.89 -16.93 -10.82
C VAL A 195 -5.10 -18.08 -9.83
N LEU A 196 -5.55 -17.77 -8.60
CA LEU A 196 -5.85 -18.78 -7.59
C LEU A 196 -7.05 -19.65 -8.00
N GLY A 197 -8.07 -19.07 -8.64
CA GLY A 197 -9.19 -19.82 -9.21
C GLY A 197 -8.73 -20.82 -10.28
N CYS A 198 -7.84 -20.40 -11.20
CA CYS A 198 -7.23 -21.27 -12.20
C CYS A 198 -6.48 -22.43 -11.53
N ARG A 199 -5.68 -22.12 -10.50
CA ARG A 199 -4.94 -23.13 -9.72
C ARG A 199 -5.88 -24.17 -9.09
N ILE A 200 -6.98 -23.75 -8.48
CA ILE A 200 -7.97 -24.62 -7.86
C ILE A 200 -8.66 -25.51 -8.90
N ALA A 201 -9.05 -24.93 -10.04
CA ALA A 201 -9.73 -25.66 -11.11
C ALA A 201 -8.80 -26.61 -11.89
N GLY A 202 -7.48 -26.45 -11.75
CA GLY A 202 -6.48 -27.15 -12.55
C GLY A 202 -6.45 -26.64 -14.00
N LYS A 203 -6.75 -25.35 -14.18
CA LYS A 203 -6.79 -24.65 -15.46
C LYS A 203 -5.49 -23.87 -15.69
N SER A 204 -5.04 -23.80 -16.93
CA SER A 204 -3.98 -22.88 -17.36
C SER A 204 -4.38 -21.40 -17.25
N ILE A 205 -3.38 -20.54 -17.20
CA ILE A 205 -3.57 -19.10 -17.35
C ILE A 205 -3.71 -18.83 -18.86
N ASP A 206 -4.95 -18.67 -19.32
CA ASP A 206 -5.30 -18.39 -20.71
C ASP A 206 -6.58 -17.53 -20.80
N LEU A 207 -6.93 -17.13 -22.01
CA LEU A 207 -8.06 -16.24 -22.32
C LEU A 207 -9.42 -16.95 -22.40
N ASN A 208 -9.49 -18.27 -22.19
CA ASN A 208 -10.76 -18.98 -22.24
C ASN A 208 -11.53 -18.77 -20.94
N GLY A 209 -12.84 -19.00 -20.95
CA GLY A 209 -13.63 -19.13 -19.72
C GLY A 209 -13.30 -20.41 -18.95
N TYR A 210 -13.99 -20.67 -17.84
CA TYR A 210 -13.94 -21.96 -17.15
C TYR A 210 -14.89 -22.94 -17.83
N SER A 211 -14.40 -24.14 -18.16
CA SER A 211 -15.27 -25.24 -18.59
C SER A 211 -16.16 -25.71 -17.43
N PRO A 212 -17.26 -26.44 -17.73
CA PRO A 212 -18.13 -26.99 -16.69
C PRO A 212 -17.40 -27.88 -15.67
N ILE A 213 -16.41 -28.65 -16.13
CA ILE A 213 -15.61 -29.56 -15.28
C ILE A 213 -14.68 -28.77 -14.35
N GLU A 214 -14.05 -27.72 -14.87
CA GLU A 214 -13.20 -26.82 -14.08
C GLU A 214 -14.00 -26.08 -13.02
N MET A 215 -15.21 -25.63 -13.38
CA MET A 215 -16.14 -25.00 -12.45
C MET A 215 -16.61 -25.97 -11.35
N GLU A 216 -16.87 -27.23 -11.69
CA GLU A 216 -17.24 -28.27 -10.72
C GLU A 216 -16.12 -28.52 -9.71
N ARG A 217 -14.86 -28.62 -10.17
CA ARG A 217 -13.69 -28.76 -9.28
C ARG A 217 -13.59 -27.61 -8.29
N LEU A 218 -13.82 -26.38 -8.77
CA LEU A 218 -13.78 -25.18 -7.93
C LEU A 218 -14.87 -25.21 -6.86
N LYS A 219 -16.10 -25.59 -7.23
CA LYS A 219 -17.21 -25.76 -6.27
C LYS A 219 -16.92 -26.82 -5.22
N LEU A 220 -16.44 -27.99 -5.64
CA LEU A 220 -16.08 -29.09 -4.73
C LEU A 220 -14.97 -28.69 -3.74
N PHE A 221 -13.97 -27.96 -4.23
CA PHE A 221 -12.88 -27.47 -3.40
C PHE A 221 -13.36 -26.54 -2.27
N ILE A 222 -14.36 -25.70 -2.57
CA ILE A 222 -14.91 -24.71 -1.63
C ILE A 222 -15.93 -25.35 -0.69
N SER A 223 -16.82 -26.22 -1.19
CA SER A 223 -17.85 -26.88 -0.37
C SER A 223 -17.27 -27.78 0.73
N GLY A 224 -16.04 -28.26 0.54
CA GLY A 224 -15.36 -29.14 1.48
C GLY A 224 -14.57 -28.44 2.58
N LYS A 225 -14.67 -27.10 2.76
CA LYS A 225 -13.83 -26.33 3.69
C LYS A 225 -14.60 -25.29 4.49
N THR A 226 -14.17 -25.05 5.73
CA THR A 226 -14.53 -23.84 6.47
C THR A 226 -13.84 -22.60 5.89
N ARG A 227 -14.19 -21.42 6.40
CA ARG A 227 -13.63 -20.16 5.89
C ARG A 227 -12.15 -20.07 6.21
N GLU A 228 -11.81 -20.46 7.43
CA GLU A 228 -10.45 -20.45 7.96
C GLU A 228 -9.58 -21.44 7.20
N GLU A 229 -10.10 -22.65 6.91
CA GLU A 229 -9.40 -23.65 6.10
C GLU A 229 -9.19 -23.17 4.66
N LEU A 230 -10.17 -22.47 4.08
CA LEU A 230 -10.06 -21.89 2.74
C LEU A 230 -9.02 -20.77 2.71
N GLU A 231 -9.05 -19.85 3.67
CA GLU A 231 -8.07 -18.77 3.79
C GLU A 231 -6.64 -19.31 3.91
N GLU A 232 -6.42 -20.28 4.81
CA GLU A 232 -5.10 -20.89 5.01
C GLU A 232 -4.62 -21.59 3.72
N GLN A 233 -5.51 -22.31 3.04
CA GLN A 233 -5.15 -22.99 1.80
C GLN A 233 -4.82 -22.00 0.66
N LEU A 234 -5.54 -20.88 0.56
CA LEU A 234 -5.23 -19.84 -0.41
C LEU A 234 -3.88 -19.17 -0.12
N LYS A 235 -3.58 -18.89 1.16
CA LYS A 235 -2.27 -18.37 1.58
C LYS A 235 -1.13 -19.30 1.19
N ARG A 236 -1.31 -20.62 1.33
CA ARG A 236 -0.33 -21.62 0.89
C ARG A 236 -0.14 -21.64 -0.63
N TYR A 237 -1.20 -21.43 -1.40
CA TYR A 237 -1.07 -21.29 -2.86
C TYR A 237 -0.32 -20.02 -3.27
N ILE A 238 -0.42 -18.94 -2.50
CA ILE A 238 0.41 -17.76 -2.72
C ILE A 238 1.89 -18.08 -2.42
N ASP A 239 2.19 -18.81 -1.35
CA ASP A 239 3.57 -19.24 -1.06
C ASP A 239 4.14 -20.11 -2.19
N GLU A 240 3.40 -21.13 -2.64
CA GLU A 240 3.78 -21.95 -3.79
C GLU A 240 4.01 -21.12 -5.06
N LEU A 241 3.17 -20.09 -5.29
CA LEU A 241 3.31 -19.18 -6.41
C LEU A 241 4.59 -18.34 -6.30
N MET A 242 4.92 -17.86 -5.10
CA MET A 242 6.15 -17.07 -4.89
C MET A 242 7.40 -17.91 -5.16
N ASP A 243 7.43 -19.14 -4.66
CA ASP A 243 8.54 -20.08 -4.86
C ASP A 243 8.73 -20.44 -6.35
N PHE A 244 7.64 -20.68 -7.06
CA PHE A 244 7.68 -21.14 -8.45
C PHE A 244 7.90 -20.02 -9.47
N ALA A 245 7.30 -18.84 -9.28
CA ALA A 245 7.20 -17.81 -10.32
C ALA A 245 7.80 -16.44 -9.94
N TYR A 246 8.05 -16.19 -8.65
CA TYR A 246 8.51 -14.88 -8.16
C TYR A 246 9.79 -14.98 -7.31
N GLU A 247 10.64 -15.99 -7.59
CA GLU A 247 11.98 -16.10 -7.01
C GLU A 247 11.97 -16.13 -5.46
N GLY A 248 10.90 -16.65 -4.86
CA GLY A 248 10.74 -16.71 -3.40
C GLY A 248 10.54 -15.33 -2.75
N ASN A 249 9.95 -14.36 -3.46
CA ASN A 249 9.70 -13.01 -2.93
C ASN A 249 8.64 -13.04 -1.80
N GLU A 250 9.10 -13.20 -0.56
CA GLU A 250 8.27 -13.25 0.64
C GLU A 250 7.45 -11.97 0.87
N GLU A 251 8.00 -10.81 0.52
CA GLU A 251 7.32 -9.53 0.72
C GLU A 251 6.10 -9.40 -0.19
N LEU A 252 6.24 -9.77 -1.47
CA LEU A 252 5.12 -9.83 -2.40
C LEU A 252 4.08 -10.85 -1.92
N GLY A 253 4.53 -12.04 -1.48
CA GLY A 253 3.64 -13.05 -0.94
C GLY A 253 2.81 -12.53 0.25
N ASN A 254 3.47 -11.89 1.22
CA ASN A 254 2.81 -11.30 2.39
C ASN A 254 1.80 -10.22 2.00
N TYR A 255 2.15 -9.36 1.03
CA TYR A 255 1.24 -8.33 0.52
C TYR A 255 -0.02 -8.94 -0.12
N LEU A 256 0.14 -9.92 -1.01
CA LEU A 256 -0.98 -10.57 -1.70
C LEU A 256 -1.88 -11.36 -0.74
N LYS A 257 -1.33 -11.90 0.36
CA LYS A 257 -2.07 -12.64 1.38
C LYS A 257 -3.09 -11.79 2.14
N GLU A 258 -2.93 -10.47 2.18
CA GLU A 258 -3.87 -9.57 2.86
C GLU A 258 -5.30 -9.64 2.25
N ASP A 259 -5.42 -9.99 0.97
CA ASP A 259 -6.71 -10.13 0.30
C ASP A 259 -7.45 -11.44 0.67
N MET A 260 -6.74 -12.44 1.21
CA MET A 260 -7.27 -13.80 1.35
C MET A 260 -8.42 -13.91 2.35
N ARG A 261 -8.46 -13.03 3.36
CA ARG A 261 -9.56 -13.01 4.33
C ARG A 261 -10.88 -12.59 3.69
N ASN A 262 -10.83 -11.64 2.76
CA ASN A 262 -12.01 -11.17 2.02
C ASN A 262 -12.35 -12.16 0.91
N PHE A 263 -11.35 -12.66 0.19
CA PHE A 263 -11.57 -13.62 -0.88
C PHE A 263 -12.16 -14.94 -0.37
N SER A 264 -11.70 -15.48 0.76
CA SER A 264 -12.27 -16.70 1.36
C SER A 264 -13.75 -16.52 1.74
N PHE A 265 -14.11 -15.35 2.26
CA PHE A 265 -15.48 -14.99 2.56
C PHE A 265 -16.34 -14.92 1.30
N GLU A 266 -15.86 -14.21 0.29
CA GLU A 266 -16.54 -14.05 -1.00
C GLU A 266 -16.76 -15.40 -1.69
N LEU A 267 -15.75 -16.28 -1.75
CA LEU A 267 -15.87 -17.61 -2.34
C LEU A 267 -16.95 -18.47 -1.65
N GLN A 268 -17.01 -18.45 -0.31
CA GLN A 268 -18.05 -19.19 0.42
C GLN A 268 -19.44 -18.63 0.16
N HIS A 269 -19.58 -17.30 0.15
CA HIS A 269 -20.86 -16.66 -0.15
C HIS A 269 -21.28 -16.89 -1.62
N GLY A 270 -20.34 -16.81 -2.57
CA GLY A 270 -20.57 -17.07 -3.98
C GLY A 270 -21.14 -18.47 -4.26
N LEU A 271 -20.73 -19.47 -3.46
CA LEU A 271 -21.29 -20.83 -3.51
C LEU A 271 -22.74 -20.89 -3.03
N ASN A 272 -23.03 -20.21 -1.93
CA ASN A 272 -24.36 -20.25 -1.31
C ASN A 272 -25.44 -19.53 -2.16
N TYR A 273 -25.03 -18.55 -2.98
CA TYR A 273 -25.95 -17.70 -3.75
C TYR A 273 -25.81 -17.83 -5.28
N ASN A 274 -25.02 -18.79 -5.79
CA ASN A 274 -24.75 -19.00 -7.22
C ASN A 274 -24.15 -17.80 -7.98
N CYS A 275 -23.45 -16.90 -7.29
CA CYS A 275 -22.83 -15.70 -7.88
C CYS A 275 -21.36 -15.88 -8.28
N PHE A 276 -20.87 -17.12 -8.36
CA PHE A 276 -19.45 -17.43 -8.68
C PHE A 276 -18.94 -16.80 -9.97
N GLN A 277 -19.83 -16.61 -10.94
CA GLN A 277 -19.47 -16.07 -12.25
C GLN A 277 -19.01 -14.60 -12.20
N ALA A 278 -19.35 -13.87 -11.14
CA ALA A 278 -18.93 -12.47 -10.96
C ALA A 278 -17.59 -12.31 -10.21
N MET A 279 -17.08 -13.37 -9.54
CA MET A 279 -15.92 -13.29 -8.64
C MET A 279 -14.60 -13.77 -9.26
N LEU A 280 -14.70 -14.69 -10.21
CA LEU A 280 -13.62 -15.09 -11.10
C LEU A 280 -14.02 -14.55 -12.47
N ALA A 281 -13.08 -14.17 -13.32
CA ALA A 281 -13.38 -13.67 -14.67
C ALA A 281 -14.10 -14.77 -15.48
N VAL A 282 -15.42 -14.83 -15.36
CA VAL A 282 -16.27 -15.82 -16.04
C VAL A 282 -16.94 -15.12 -17.20
N GLY A 283 -16.19 -14.95 -18.28
CA GLY A 283 -16.80 -14.75 -19.58
C GLY A 283 -17.50 -16.05 -20.02
N ASN A 284 -18.81 -15.96 -20.23
CA ASN A 284 -19.48 -16.88 -21.15
C ASN A 284 -19.01 -16.54 -22.57
N ASN A 285 -18.64 -17.56 -23.36
CA ASN A 285 -18.70 -17.43 -24.82
C ASN A 285 -20.12 -17.09 -25.25
#